data_AF-A0A5R2N1W8-F1
#
_entry.id   AF-A0A5R2N1W8-F1
#
_cell.length_a   1.000
_cell.length_b   1.000
_cell.length_c   1.000
_cell.angle_alpha   90.00
_cell.angle_beta   90.00
_cell.angle_gamma   90.00
#
_symmetry.space_group_name_H-M   'P 1'
#
loop_
_entity.id
_entity.type
_entity.pdbx_description
1 polymer ?
#
loop_
_entity_poly.entity_id
_entity_poly.type
_entity_poly.pdbx_seq_one_letter_code
_entity_poly.pdbx_strand_id
1 'polypeptide(L)'
;FPRETVAIYQLMKQGRREEALAIYRWFRPLLDLDVSTYLVQNIKLAEVFAINTNDRVRMPRMPLSGERRKAVEKIVKDALAVRPTLPQF
;
A
#
# COMPACT_ATOMS: atom_id res chain seq x y z
N PHE A 1 4.71 2.32 -0.33
CA PHE A 1 4.68 3.20 0.86
C PHE A 1 5.94 3.01 1.71
N PRO A 2 7.12 3.38 1.18
CA PRO A 2 8.38 3.09 1.87
C PRO A 2 8.59 3.91 3.15
N ARG A 3 8.14 5.17 3.17
CA ARG A 3 8.30 6.06 4.33
C ARG A 3 7.48 5.57 5.52
N GLU A 4 6.28 5.07 5.28
CA GLU A 4 5.37 4.53 6.28
C GLU A 4 5.93 3.27 6.92
N THR A 5 6.49 2.35 6.11
CA THR A 5 7.18 1.15 6.60
C THR A 5 8.34 1.51 7.53
N VAL A 6 9.18 2.47 7.13
CA VAL A 6 10.31 2.93 7.96
C VAL A 6 9.83 3.63 9.22
N ALA A 7 8.78 4.45 9.14
CA ALA A 7 8.20 5.12 10.30
C ALA A 7 7.68 4.12 11.34
N ILE A 8 6.96 3.07 10.92
CA ILE A 8 6.51 2.00 11.82
C ILE A 8 7.72 1.35 12.50
N TYR A 9 8.76 1.00 11.75
CA TYR A 9 9.98 0.40 12.30
C TYR A 9 10.65 1.30 13.35
N GLN A 10 10.85 2.58 13.04
CA GLN A 10 11.49 3.53 13.96
C GLN A 10 10.67 3.77 15.23
N LEU A 11 9.35 3.94 15.11
CA LEU A 11 8.46 4.10 16.26
C LEU A 11 8.49 2.88 17.17
N MET A 12 8.48 1.68 16.59
CA MET A 12 8.59 0.43 17.36
C MET A 12 9.94 0.34 18.08
N LYS A 13 11.05 0.72 17.43
CA LYS A 13 12.38 0.75 18.04
C LYS A 13 12.47 1.74 19.21
N GLN A 14 11.72 2.85 19.14
CA GLN A 14 11.64 3.87 20.19
C GLN A 14 10.61 3.54 21.30
N GLY A 15 9.90 2.41 21.21
CA GLY A 15 8.84 2.05 22.16
C GLY A 15 7.52 2.82 21.98
N ARG A 16 7.40 3.65 20.93
CA ARG A 16 6.22 4.47 20.60
C ARG A 16 5.14 3.64 19.88
N ARG A 17 4.59 2.65 20.59
CA ARG A 17 3.71 1.61 20.02
C ARG A 17 2.39 2.16 19.48
N GLU A 18 1.79 3.14 20.15
CA GLU A 18 0.48 3.68 19.75
C GLU A 18 0.54 4.39 18.40
N GLU A 19 1.58 5.19 18.18
CA GLU A 19 1.81 5.86 16.90
C GLU A 19 2.13 4.86 15.79
N ALA A 20 2.95 3.84 16.08
CA ALA A 20 3.22 2.76 15.13
C ALA A 20 1.93 2.02 14.73
N LEU A 21 1.07 1.74 15.72
CA LEU A 21 -0.20 1.05 15.51
C LEU A 21 -1.18 1.91 14.68
N ALA A 22 -1.20 3.23 14.87
CA ALA A 22 -2.01 4.13 14.06
C ALA A 22 -1.63 4.07 12.58
N ILE A 23 -0.33 4.14 12.26
CA ILE A 23 0.17 4.01 10.88
C ILE A 23 -0.11 2.60 10.35
N TYR A 24 0.13 1.56 11.16
CA TYR A 24 -0.15 0.17 10.76
C TYR A 24 -1.62 -0.05 10.42
N ARG A 25 -2.56 0.50 11.20
CA ARG A 25 -4.01 0.37 10.92
C ARG A 25 -4.40 1.00 9.59
N TRP A 26 -3.86 2.19 9.29
CA TRP A 26 -4.02 2.80 7.97
C TRP A 26 -3.38 1.94 6.86
N PHE A 27 -2.20 1.36 7.13
CA PHE A 27 -1.45 0.60 6.12
C PHE A 27 -2.01 -0.81 5.90
N ARG A 28 -2.76 -1.36 6.86
CA ARG A 28 -3.20 -2.75 6.89
C ARG A 28 -3.95 -3.18 5.61
N PRO A 29 -4.95 -2.44 5.10
CA PRO A 29 -5.65 -2.83 3.87
C PRO A 29 -4.73 -2.92 2.65
N LEU A 30 -3.67 -2.10 2.59
CA LEU A 30 -2.66 -2.17 1.53
C LEU A 30 -1.79 -3.42 1.69
N LEU A 31 -1.39 -3.76 2.91
CA LEU A 31 -0.62 -4.97 3.20
C LEU A 31 -1.39 -6.26 2.86
N ASP A 32 -2.72 -6.26 3.01
CA ASP A 32 -3.54 -7.42 2.64
C ASP A 32 -3.50 -7.71 1.12
N LEU A 33 -3.17 -6.71 0.28
CA LEU A 33 -2.96 -6.92 -1.16
C LEU A 33 -1.72 -7.77 -1.46
N ASP A 34 -0.74 -7.76 -0.56
CA ASP A 34 0.55 -8.44 -0.75
C ASP A 34 0.49 -9.94 -0.45
N VAL A 35 -0.61 -10.41 0.17
CA VAL A 35 -0.79 -11.82 0.57
C VAL A 35 -1.64 -12.60 -0.46
N SER A 36 -1.87 -12.02 -1.65
CA SER A 36 -2.68 -12.63 -2.70
C SER A 36 -1.86 -13.26 -3.82
N THR A 37 -2.47 -14.13 -4.62
CA THR A 37 -1.89 -14.65 -5.87
C THR A 37 -1.70 -13.59 -6.97
N TYR A 38 -2.16 -12.35 -6.70
CA TYR A 38 -2.06 -11.19 -7.59
C TYR A 38 -1.04 -10.15 -7.10
N LEU A 39 -0.12 -10.52 -6.19
CA LEU A 39 0.89 -9.64 -5.61
C LEU A 39 1.51 -8.65 -6.62
N VAL A 40 2.05 -9.16 -7.72
CA VAL A 40 2.73 -8.32 -8.73
C VAL A 40 1.74 -7.37 -9.40
N GLN A 41 0.53 -7.83 -9.74
CA GLN A 41 -0.50 -7.03 -10.36
C GLN A 41 -1.01 -5.93 -9.41
N ASN A 42 -1.15 -6.24 -8.12
CA ASN A 42 -1.56 -5.28 -7.10
C ASN A 42 -0.52 -4.19 -6.91
N ILE A 43 0.76 -4.55 -6.81
CA ILE A 43 1.87 -3.59 -6.73
C ILE A 43 1.86 -2.68 -7.95
N LYS A 44 1.81 -3.26 -9.16
CA LYS A 44 1.81 -2.51 -10.41
C LYS A 44 0.61 -1.55 -10.51
N LEU A 45 -0.57 -1.97 -10.08
CA LEU A 45 -1.75 -1.08 -10.03
C LEU A 45 -1.62 0.00 -8.96
N ALA A 46 -1.06 -0.31 -7.79
CA ALA A 46 -0.83 0.68 -6.74
C ALA A 46 0.17 1.77 -7.17
N GLU A 47 1.22 1.40 -7.91
CA GLU A 47 2.19 2.35 -8.46
C GLU A 47 1.54 3.35 -9.44
N VAL A 48 0.54 2.94 -10.23
CA VAL A 48 -0.21 3.85 -11.13
C VAL A 48 -0.73 5.05 -10.34
N PHE A 49 -1.33 4.82 -9.17
CA PHE A 49 -1.91 5.91 -8.36
C PHE A 49 -0.88 6.60 -7.48
N ALA A 50 0.10 5.87 -6.95
CA ALA A 50 1.05 6.43 -5.98
C ALA A 50 2.16 7.28 -6.63
N ILE A 51 2.58 6.92 -7.85
CA ILE A 51 3.73 7.54 -8.54
C ILE A 51 3.51 7.75 -10.04
N ASN A 52 2.28 7.63 -10.54
CA ASN A 52 1.91 7.92 -11.94
C ASN A 52 2.70 7.09 -12.98
N THR A 53 2.77 5.77 -12.77
CA THR A 53 3.33 4.81 -13.75
C THR A 53 2.21 3.99 -14.42
N ASN A 54 2.57 2.87 -15.06
CA ASN A 54 1.64 1.92 -15.66
C ASN A 54 1.53 0.61 -14.84
N ASP A 55 0.43 -0.11 -15.06
CA ASP A 55 0.12 -1.40 -14.43
C ASP A 55 0.50 -2.61 -15.30
N ARG A 56 1.35 -2.42 -16.31
CA ARG A 56 1.77 -3.51 -17.20
C ARG A 56 2.55 -4.54 -16.39
N VAL A 57 2.18 -5.80 -16.57
CA VAL A 57 2.88 -6.96 -16.02
C VAL A 57 3.38 -7.85 -17.15
N ARG A 58 4.46 -8.59 -16.89
CA ARG A 58 5.00 -9.56 -17.85
C ARG A 58 4.12 -10.81 -17.90
N MET A 59 3.80 -11.26 -19.11
CA MET A 59 3.13 -12.54 -19.35
C MET A 59 3.86 -13.71 -18.66
N PRO A 60 3.15 -14.74 -18.19
CA PRO A 60 1.71 -15.02 -18.41
C PRO A 60 0.76 -14.23 -17.49
N ARG A 61 1.27 -13.37 -16.60
CA ARG A 61 0.41 -12.49 -15.80
C ARG A 61 -0.24 -11.43 -16.70
N MET A 62 -1.50 -11.13 -16.42
CA MET A 62 -2.25 -10.04 -17.06
C MET A 62 -2.57 -8.96 -16.01
N PRO A 63 -2.68 -7.67 -16.40
CA PRO A 63 -3.13 -6.62 -15.50
C PRO A 63 -4.50 -6.92 -14.88
N LEU A 64 -4.79 -6.34 -13.72
CA LEU A 64 -6.11 -6.48 -13.10
C LEU A 64 -7.20 -5.83 -13.95
N SER A 65 -8.36 -6.50 -14.01
CA SER A 65 -9.54 -6.07 -14.76
C SER A 65 -10.82 -6.28 -13.95
N GLY A 66 -11.92 -5.71 -14.44
CA GLY A 66 -13.26 -5.89 -13.87
C GLY A 66 -13.37 -5.49 -12.40
N GLU A 67 -14.16 -6.25 -11.64
CA GLU A 67 -14.43 -5.98 -10.22
C GLU A 67 -13.19 -6.05 -9.34
N ARG A 68 -12.23 -6.94 -9.66
CA ARG A 68 -10.98 -7.00 -8.90
C ARG A 68 -10.17 -5.73 -9.03
N ARG A 69 -10.07 -5.19 -10.24
CA ARG A 69 -9.41 -3.89 -10.46
C ARG A 69 -10.08 -2.83 -9.61
N LYS A 70 -11.40 -2.67 -9.71
CA LYS A 70 -12.17 -1.67 -8.95
C LYS A 70 -11.94 -1.79 -7.45
N ALA A 71 -11.94 -3.01 -6.90
CA ALA A 71 -11.70 -3.24 -5.47
C ALA A 71 -10.31 -2.77 -5.04
N VAL A 72 -9.26 -3.12 -5.79
CA VAL A 72 -7.88 -2.71 -5.48
C VAL A 72 -7.69 -1.20 -5.68
N GLU A 73 -8.26 -0.63 -6.75
CA GLU A 73 -8.24 0.83 -6.95
C GLU A 73 -8.87 1.57 -5.78
N LYS A 74 -10.01 1.09 -5.27
CA LYS A 74 -10.68 1.69 -4.13
C LYS A 74 -9.76 1.70 -2.90
N ILE A 75 -9.15 0.55 -2.56
CA ILE A 75 -8.23 0.43 -1.41
C ILE A 75 -7.06 1.42 -1.54
N VAL A 76 -6.43 1.48 -2.73
CA VAL A 76 -5.27 2.36 -2.95
C VAL A 76 -5.67 3.83 -2.91
N LYS A 77 -6.76 4.22 -3.57
CA LYS A 77 -7.25 5.62 -3.59
C LYS A 77 -7.68 6.08 -2.20
N ASP A 78 -8.40 5.24 -1.46
CA ASP A 78 -8.81 5.53 -0.09
C ASP A 78 -7.58 5.75 0.81
N ALA A 79 -6.58 4.87 0.72
CA ALA A 79 -5.36 5.01 1.50
C ALA A 79 -4.58 6.30 1.15
N LEU A 80 -4.51 6.67 -0.13
CA LEU A 80 -3.88 7.92 -0.58
C LEU A 80 -4.63 9.16 -0.09
N ALA A 81 -5.96 9.12 -0.06
CA ALA A 81 -6.80 10.25 0.38
C ALA A 81 -6.62 10.58 1.86
N VAL A 82 -6.37 9.57 2.71
CA VAL A 82 -6.17 9.73 4.16
C VAL A 82 -4.76 9.34 4.61
N ARG A 83 -3.75 9.55 3.75
CA ARG A 83 -2.36 9.19 4.04
C ARG A 83 -1.84 9.94 5.28
N PRO A 84 -1.30 9.25 6.31
CA PRO A 84 -0.92 9.88 7.56
C PRO A 84 0.31 10.78 7.41
N THR A 85 0.32 11.89 8.14
CA THR A 85 1.54 12.68 8.35
C THR A 85 2.50 11.89 9.23
N LEU A 86 3.74 11.72 8.78
CA LEU A 86 4.74 10.93 9.50
C LEU A 86 5.56 11.81 10.44
N PRO A 87 5.96 11.29 11.62
CA PRO A 87 6.92 11.98 12.48
C PRO A 87 8.27 12.16 11.78
N GLN A 88 9.04 13.14 12.24
CA GLN A 88 10.43 13.32 11.82
C GLN A 88 11.33 12.43 12.69
N PHE A 89 12.28 11.74 12.08
CA PHE A 89 13.21 10.80 12.70
C PHE A 89 14.64 11.13 12.29
#